data_AF-A0A7Y4YST8-F1
#
_entry.id   AF-A0A7Y4YST8-F1
#
_cell.length_a   1.000
_cell.length_b   1.000
_cell.length_c   1.000
_cell.angle_alpha   90.00
_cell.angle_beta   90.00
_cell.angle_gamma   90.00
#
_symmetry.space_group_name_H-M   'P 1'
#
loop_
_entity.id
_entity.type
_entity.pdbx_description
1 polymer ?
#
loop_
_entity_poly.entity_id
_entity_poly.type
_entity_poly.pdbx_seq_one_letter_code
_entity_poly.pdbx_strand_id
1 'polypeptide(L)'
;MENKSQKSCFVIMPITDPPEYDNGHFKRVYEHLIRPTCAALELNPIRADDVKSANHIILDILQRIVTADIVICDLSSKNANVMYELGVRQAFNLPVVLIKDSRTERVFDIQGLRTVDYDEKLRIDCVNNDIKSLTEAIKATIKPNQHDVNSLVKLLSIKKAELPKNSPISDDTALILASLRDVSARLLIIEQTRFNEDRQVLISSAKRHTVRQSLKVNLLPRGEEVTVGEEIFDSVGGKYIGKFVGIDSNGVILRKSDNTELIIPPDNDLFNMLSTLPF
;
A
#
# COMPACT_ATOMS: atom_id res chain seq x y z
N MET A 1 -3.69 34.82 0.22
CA MET A 1 -4.99 34.14 0.11
C MET A 1 -4.70 32.66 0.32
N GLU A 2 -5.14 32.09 1.44
CA GLU A 2 -4.98 30.65 1.70
C GLU A 2 -5.70 29.86 0.62
N ASN A 3 -4.97 28.95 -0.03
CA ASN A 3 -5.50 28.06 -1.05
C ASN A 3 -6.38 27.02 -0.35
N LYS A 4 -7.66 27.35 -0.14
CA LYS A 4 -8.61 26.49 0.55
C LYS A 4 -8.86 25.28 -0.36
N SER A 5 -8.26 24.14 -0.03
CA SER A 5 -8.49 22.88 -0.74
C SER A 5 -9.99 22.61 -0.79
N GLN A 6 -10.55 22.48 -2.00
CA GLN A 6 -11.96 22.15 -2.20
C GLN A 6 -12.27 20.80 -1.55
N LYS A 7 -13.38 20.73 -0.80
CA LYS A 7 -13.80 19.47 -0.18
C LYS A 7 -14.22 18.48 -1.26
N SER A 8 -13.86 17.23 -1.05
CA SER A 8 -14.17 16.12 -1.94
C SER A 8 -15.62 15.67 -1.77
N CYS A 9 -16.33 15.49 -2.90
CA CYS A 9 -17.67 14.93 -2.93
C CYS A 9 -17.65 13.67 -3.80
N PHE A 10 -17.76 12.49 -3.20
CA PHE A 10 -17.82 11.25 -3.97
C PHE A 10 -19.27 10.91 -4.32
N VAL A 11 -19.51 10.57 -5.59
CA VAL A 11 -20.86 10.31 -6.11
C VAL A 11 -21.02 8.83 -6.42
N ILE A 12 -21.87 8.19 -5.61
CA ILE A 12 -22.32 6.80 -5.77
C ILE A 12 -23.64 6.83 -6.52
N MET A 13 -23.70 6.20 -7.69
CA MET A 13 -24.89 6.15 -8.52
C MET A 13 -24.82 4.97 -9.49
N PRO A 14 -25.95 4.56 -10.11
CA PRO A 14 -25.91 3.58 -11.18
C PRO A 14 -24.96 4.01 -12.30
N ILE A 15 -24.05 3.11 -12.67
CA ILE A 15 -23.06 3.35 -13.74
C ILE A 15 -23.75 3.24 -15.10
N THR A 16 -24.58 2.22 -15.26
CA THR A 16 -25.36 1.92 -16.46
C THR A 16 -26.84 2.22 -16.23
N ASP A 17 -27.53 2.66 -17.27
CA ASP A 17 -28.98 2.82 -17.24
C ASP A 17 -29.67 1.44 -17.32
N PRO A 18 -30.51 1.08 -16.33
CA PRO A 18 -31.35 -0.11 -16.39
C PRO A 18 -32.42 0.00 -17.50
N PRO A 19 -33.03 -1.11 -17.92
CA PRO A 19 -34.03 -1.12 -19.00
C PRO A 19 -35.21 -0.16 -18.80
N GLU A 20 -35.56 0.17 -17.56
CA GLU A 20 -36.65 1.07 -17.22
C GLU A 20 -36.32 2.56 -17.42
N TYR A 21 -35.06 2.88 -17.72
CA TYR A 21 -34.53 4.23 -17.85
C TYR A 21 -34.04 4.51 -19.27
N ASP A 22 -34.17 5.77 -19.69
CA ASP A 22 -33.60 6.22 -20.94
C ASP A 22 -32.07 6.12 -20.91
N ASN A 23 -31.47 5.83 -22.06
CA ASN A 23 -30.01 5.86 -22.21
C ASN A 23 -29.44 7.24 -21.84
N GLY A 24 -28.42 7.25 -20.99
CA GLY A 24 -27.77 8.43 -20.46
C GLY A 24 -28.57 9.15 -19.38
N HIS A 25 -29.61 8.55 -18.80
CA HIS A 25 -30.37 9.13 -17.69
C HIS A 25 -29.45 9.49 -16.52
N PHE A 26 -28.69 8.53 -16.00
CA PHE A 26 -27.83 8.77 -14.84
C PHE A 26 -26.70 9.77 -15.15
N LYS A 27 -26.20 9.76 -16.38
CA LYS A 27 -25.26 10.79 -16.84
C LYS A 27 -25.89 12.20 -16.79
N ARG A 28 -27.15 12.36 -17.21
CA ARG A 28 -27.87 13.64 -17.12
C ARG A 28 -28.10 14.06 -15.67
N VAL A 29 -28.45 13.14 -14.77
CA VAL A 29 -28.59 13.43 -13.33
C VAL A 29 -27.27 13.97 -12.78
N TYR A 30 -26.14 13.31 -13.10
CA TYR A 30 -24.83 13.78 -12.68
C TYR A 30 -24.51 15.18 -13.19
N GLU A 31 -24.68 15.43 -14.50
CA GLU A 31 -24.29 16.69 -15.13
C GLU A 31 -25.22 17.87 -14.82
N HIS A 32 -26.53 17.62 -14.65
CA HIS A 32 -27.53 18.68 -14.55
C HIS A 32 -28.12 18.86 -13.16
N LEU A 33 -27.98 17.88 -12.26
CA LEU A 33 -28.42 17.99 -10.87
C LEU A 33 -27.24 18.02 -9.91
N ILE A 34 -26.37 17.02 -9.96
CA ILE A 34 -25.31 16.84 -8.95
C ILE A 34 -24.16 17.85 -9.15
N ARG A 35 -23.58 17.93 -10.35
CA ARG A 35 -22.46 18.82 -10.65
C ARG A 35 -22.80 20.30 -10.38
N PRO A 36 -23.96 20.84 -10.80
CA PRO A 36 -24.33 22.22 -10.49
C PRO A 36 -24.51 22.46 -9.00
N THR A 37 -25.08 21.50 -8.28
CA THR A 37 -25.24 21.57 -6.82
C THR A 37 -23.89 21.59 -6.11
N CYS A 38 -22.95 20.72 -6.50
CA CYS A 38 -21.60 20.71 -5.94
C CYS A 38 -20.83 21.99 -6.26
N ALA A 39 -20.98 22.53 -7.48
CA ALA A 39 -20.36 23.80 -7.88
C ALA A 39 -20.84 24.97 -7.01
N ALA A 40 -22.15 25.03 -6.69
CA ALA A 40 -22.72 26.05 -5.81
C ALA A 40 -22.19 25.98 -4.36
N LEU A 41 -21.56 24.87 -3.97
CA LEU A 41 -21.00 24.61 -2.64
C LEU A 41 -19.48 24.53 -2.62
N GLU A 42 -18.81 24.84 -3.75
CA GLU A 42 -17.35 24.70 -3.91
C GLU A 42 -16.84 23.29 -3.59
N LEU A 43 -17.66 22.27 -3.87
CA LEU A 43 -17.30 20.86 -3.74
C LEU A 43 -16.73 20.34 -5.06
N ASN A 44 -15.77 19.42 -4.97
CA ASN A 44 -15.25 18.71 -6.13
C ASN A 44 -15.95 17.35 -6.29
N PRO A 45 -16.96 17.21 -7.18
CA PRO A 45 -17.64 15.95 -7.41
C PRO A 45 -16.76 14.97 -8.18
N ILE A 46 -16.69 13.72 -7.73
CA ILE A 46 -16.00 12.62 -8.41
C ILE A 46 -16.98 11.46 -8.52
N ARG A 47 -17.30 11.05 -9.76
CA ARG A 47 -18.12 9.87 -10.01
C ARG A 47 -17.25 8.61 -9.98
N ALA A 48 -17.83 7.50 -9.51
CA ALA A 48 -17.11 6.23 -9.35
C ALA A 48 -16.45 5.70 -10.64
N ASP A 49 -17.05 5.95 -11.81
CA ASP A 49 -16.57 5.48 -13.12
C ASP A 49 -15.59 6.42 -13.84
N ASP A 50 -15.34 7.63 -13.30
CA ASP A 50 -14.33 8.56 -13.86
C ASP A 50 -12.88 8.08 -13.60
N VAL A 51 -12.69 7.06 -12.77
CA VAL A 51 -11.37 6.54 -12.35
C VAL A 51 -10.95 5.35 -13.22
N LYS A 52 -10.22 5.63 -14.31
CA LYS A 52 -9.83 4.66 -15.36
C LYS A 52 -8.66 3.72 -15.00
N SER A 53 -8.45 3.38 -13.74
CA SER A 53 -7.35 2.51 -13.32
C SER A 53 -7.78 1.03 -13.27
N ALA A 54 -7.46 0.28 -14.33
CA ALA A 54 -7.96 -1.09 -14.56
C ALA A 54 -7.63 -2.13 -13.48
N ASN A 55 -6.57 -1.93 -12.68
CA ASN A 55 -6.06 -3.01 -11.82
C ASN A 55 -6.75 -3.10 -10.44
N HIS A 56 -7.37 -2.03 -9.93
CA HIS A 56 -7.93 -2.01 -8.57
C HIS A 56 -9.19 -1.12 -8.39
N ILE A 57 -10.08 -1.07 -9.39
CA ILE A 57 -11.29 -0.23 -9.40
C ILE A 57 -12.09 -0.33 -8.08
N ILE A 58 -12.29 -1.54 -7.56
CA ILE A 58 -13.07 -1.76 -6.33
C ILE A 58 -12.38 -1.17 -5.10
N LEU A 59 -11.05 -1.32 -4.96
CA LEU A 59 -10.31 -0.77 -3.83
C LEU A 59 -10.32 0.76 -3.87
N ASP A 60 -10.16 1.35 -5.05
CA ASP A 60 -10.21 2.81 -5.23
C ASP A 60 -11.59 3.37 -4.86
N ILE A 61 -12.67 2.69 -5.26
CA ILE A 61 -14.05 3.06 -4.91
C ILE A 61 -14.23 2.97 -3.38
N LEU A 62 -13.89 1.83 -2.76
CA LEU A 62 -14.01 1.66 -1.32
C LEU A 62 -13.19 2.70 -0.53
N GLN A 63 -11.97 2.98 -0.99
CA GLN A 63 -11.11 4.01 -0.39
C GLN A 63 -11.78 5.39 -0.47
N ARG A 64 -12.36 5.76 -1.62
CA ARG A 64 -13.06 7.04 -1.77
C ARG A 64 -14.33 7.11 -0.92
N ILE A 65 -15.06 6.00 -0.80
CA ILE A 65 -16.23 5.91 0.09
C ILE A 65 -15.84 6.24 1.53
N VAL A 66 -14.71 5.75 2.02
CA VAL A 66 -14.29 5.97 3.42
C VAL A 66 -13.49 7.27 3.63
N THR A 67 -12.89 7.84 2.58
CA THR A 67 -12.04 9.05 2.69
C THR A 67 -12.71 10.34 2.26
N ALA A 68 -13.75 10.31 1.41
CA ALA A 68 -14.41 11.53 0.94
C ALA A 68 -15.08 12.31 2.08
N ASP A 69 -15.01 13.64 2.00
CA ASP A 69 -15.61 14.55 2.98
C ASP A 69 -17.14 14.38 3.04
N ILE A 70 -17.75 14.20 1.87
CA ILE A 70 -19.16 13.89 1.73
C ILE A 70 -19.39 12.91 0.58
N VAL A 71 -20.44 12.11 0.71
CA VAL A 71 -20.93 11.22 -0.33
C VAL A 71 -22.35 11.63 -0.74
N ILE A 72 -22.62 11.68 -2.03
CA ILE A 72 -23.98 11.72 -2.58
C ILE A 72 -24.28 10.32 -3.13
N CYS A 73 -25.39 9.73 -2.70
CA CYS A 73 -25.78 8.37 -3.07
C CYS A 73 -27.15 8.38 -3.75
N ASP A 74 -27.19 7.99 -5.03
CA ASP A 74 -28.40 7.91 -5.84
C ASP A 74 -29.03 6.52 -5.77
N LEU A 75 -30.13 6.43 -5.03
CA LEU A 75 -30.86 5.19 -4.75
C LEU A 75 -31.88 4.83 -5.85
N SER A 76 -31.96 5.62 -6.92
CA SER A 76 -32.84 5.34 -8.05
C SER A 76 -32.53 3.97 -8.64
N SER A 77 -33.54 3.36 -9.27
CA SER A 77 -33.50 2.00 -9.83
C SER A 77 -33.29 0.85 -8.85
N LYS A 78 -33.14 1.12 -7.54
CA LYS A 78 -32.86 0.10 -6.52
C LYS A 78 -31.58 -0.71 -6.86
N ASN A 79 -30.54 -0.03 -7.31
CA ASN A 79 -29.28 -0.67 -7.71
C ASN A 79 -28.55 -1.31 -6.51
N ALA A 80 -28.25 -2.60 -6.61
CA ALA A 80 -27.62 -3.37 -5.51
C ALA A 80 -26.20 -2.90 -5.17
N ASN A 81 -25.41 -2.47 -6.17
CA ASN A 81 -24.04 -1.99 -5.93
C ASN A 81 -24.06 -0.67 -5.15
N VAL A 82 -24.95 0.25 -5.54
CA VAL A 82 -25.18 1.50 -4.81
C VAL A 82 -25.56 1.23 -3.35
N MET A 83 -26.45 0.26 -3.09
CA MET A 83 -26.83 -0.11 -1.72
C MET A 83 -25.66 -0.68 -0.92
N TYR A 84 -24.83 -1.52 -1.53
CA TYR A 84 -23.62 -2.05 -0.91
C TYR A 84 -22.67 -0.93 -0.50
N GLU A 85 -22.39 0.01 -1.42
CA GLU A 85 -21.49 1.14 -1.18
C GLU A 85 -22.04 2.11 -0.11
N LEU A 86 -23.36 2.33 -0.08
CA LEU A 86 -24.03 3.06 1.00
C LEU A 86 -23.81 2.37 2.35
N GLY A 87 -24.01 1.05 2.41
CA GLY A 87 -23.82 0.26 3.64
C GLY A 87 -22.39 0.41 4.19
N VAL A 88 -21.37 0.36 3.33
CA VAL A 88 -19.97 0.61 3.71
C VAL A 88 -19.83 2.01 4.30
N ARG A 89 -20.30 3.07 3.62
CA ARG A 89 -20.21 4.46 4.12
C ARG A 89 -20.85 4.63 5.50
N GLN A 90 -22.04 4.04 5.68
CA GLN A 90 -22.80 4.12 6.92
C GLN A 90 -22.11 3.41 8.08
N ALA A 91 -21.43 2.28 7.84
CA ALA A 91 -20.66 1.57 8.87
C ALA A 91 -19.55 2.43 9.49
N PHE A 92 -18.95 3.32 8.71
CA PHE A 92 -17.96 4.30 9.21
C PHE A 92 -18.59 5.55 9.84
N ASN A 93 -19.92 5.67 9.82
CA ASN A 93 -20.66 6.81 10.36
C ASN A 93 -20.17 8.15 9.78
N LEU A 94 -20.00 8.19 8.46
CA LEU A 94 -19.49 9.37 7.76
C LEU A 94 -20.61 10.08 6.98
N PRO A 95 -20.48 11.39 6.70
CA PRO A 95 -21.53 12.19 6.06
C PRO A 95 -21.96 11.63 4.69
N VAL A 96 -23.27 11.45 4.50
CA VAL A 96 -23.87 11.00 3.24
C VAL A 96 -25.22 11.70 3.02
N VAL A 97 -25.49 12.09 1.79
CA VAL A 97 -26.79 12.61 1.32
C VAL A 97 -27.37 11.60 0.35
N LEU A 98 -28.62 11.22 0.59
CA LEU A 98 -29.32 10.25 -0.25
C LEU A 98 -30.24 11.00 -1.20
N ILE A 99 -30.19 10.63 -2.48
CA ILE A 99 -31.10 11.13 -3.50
C ILE A 99 -31.83 9.95 -4.15
N LYS A 100 -33.00 10.22 -4.73
CA LYS A 100 -33.79 9.24 -5.46
C LYS A 100 -34.69 9.97 -6.45
N ASP A 101 -34.91 9.41 -7.62
CA ASP A 101 -35.92 9.93 -8.52
C ASP A 101 -37.34 9.71 -7.97
N SER A 102 -38.31 10.44 -8.50
CA SER A 102 -39.69 10.40 -7.99
C SER A 102 -40.40 9.07 -8.30
N ARG A 103 -39.97 8.35 -9.34
CA ARG A 103 -40.57 7.08 -9.78
C ARG A 103 -40.09 5.85 -9.01
N THR A 104 -38.88 5.86 -8.43
CA THR A 104 -38.35 4.69 -7.74
C THR A 104 -39.05 4.51 -6.41
N GLU A 105 -39.61 3.35 -6.15
CA GLU A 105 -40.17 3.05 -4.82
C GLU A 105 -39.07 2.92 -3.77
N ARG A 106 -39.37 3.34 -2.53
CA ARG A 106 -38.44 3.16 -1.41
C ARG A 106 -38.26 1.68 -1.08
N VAL A 107 -37.02 1.30 -0.80
CA VAL A 107 -36.70 -0.03 -0.27
C VAL A 107 -37.03 -0.06 1.21
N PHE A 108 -37.75 -1.10 1.65
CA PHE A 108 -38.34 -1.20 2.99
C PHE A 108 -37.34 -0.92 4.12
N ASP A 109 -36.17 -1.56 4.10
CA ASP A 109 -35.18 -1.46 5.19
C ASP A 109 -34.55 -0.06 5.33
N ILE A 110 -34.56 0.74 4.26
CA ILE A 110 -33.97 2.09 4.23
C ILE A 110 -35.01 3.19 4.06
N GLN A 111 -36.30 2.86 4.09
CA GLN A 111 -37.39 3.81 3.84
C GLN A 111 -37.44 4.96 4.88
N GLY A 112 -36.93 4.71 6.09
CA GLY A 112 -36.83 5.67 7.17
C GLY A 112 -35.66 6.66 7.01
N LEU A 113 -34.75 6.43 6.06
CA LEU A 113 -33.69 7.38 5.75
C LEU A 113 -34.25 8.55 4.95
N ARG A 114 -33.82 9.77 5.31
CA ARG A 114 -34.21 10.98 4.58
C ARG A 114 -33.53 10.98 3.21
N THR A 115 -34.34 11.05 2.16
CA THR A 115 -33.90 11.25 0.77
C THR A 115 -34.30 12.62 0.27
N VAL A 116 -33.53 13.17 -0.67
CA VAL A 116 -33.96 14.27 -1.53
C VAL A 116 -34.49 13.65 -2.81
N ASP A 117 -35.77 13.86 -3.07
CA ASP A 117 -36.40 13.34 -4.28
C ASP A 117 -36.19 14.33 -5.44
N TYR A 118 -36.00 13.82 -6.66
CA TYR A 118 -35.87 14.63 -7.89
C TYR A 118 -36.77 14.12 -9.01
N ASP A 119 -37.07 14.97 -9.99
CA ASP A 119 -37.85 14.58 -11.19
C ASP A 119 -36.96 13.79 -12.17
N GLU A 120 -37.33 12.55 -12.52
CA GLU A 120 -36.55 11.71 -13.44
C GLU A 120 -36.36 12.35 -14.82
N LYS A 121 -37.26 13.25 -15.22
CA LYS A 121 -37.22 13.94 -16.51
C LYS A 121 -36.27 15.12 -16.51
N LEU A 122 -35.82 15.57 -15.33
CA LEU A 122 -34.90 16.70 -15.15
C LEU A 122 -35.36 17.95 -15.91
N ARG A 123 -36.67 18.20 -15.95
CA ARG A 123 -37.21 19.39 -16.61
C ARG A 123 -36.66 20.64 -15.93
N ILE A 124 -36.36 21.68 -16.73
CA ILE A 124 -35.64 22.86 -16.25
C ILE A 124 -36.33 23.57 -15.06
N ASP A 125 -37.66 23.56 -15.03
CA ASP A 125 -38.46 24.11 -13.93
C ASP A 125 -38.37 23.27 -12.65
N CYS A 126 -38.32 21.94 -12.78
CA CYS A 126 -38.17 21.01 -11.65
C CYS A 126 -36.74 20.97 -11.14
N VAL A 127 -35.76 20.76 -12.05
CA VAL A 127 -34.35 20.52 -11.70
C VAL A 127 -33.74 21.70 -10.94
N ASN A 128 -34.14 22.94 -11.22
CA ASN A 128 -33.68 24.11 -10.48
C ASN A 128 -34.14 24.10 -9.02
N ASN A 129 -35.33 23.55 -8.73
CA ASN A 129 -35.82 23.37 -7.38
C ASN A 129 -35.15 22.15 -6.71
N ASP A 130 -34.91 21.09 -7.47
CA ASP A 130 -34.21 19.90 -6.99
C ASP A 130 -32.76 20.23 -6.60
N ILE A 131 -32.06 21.06 -7.39
CA ILE A 131 -30.73 21.61 -7.07
C ILE A 131 -30.76 22.36 -5.74
N LYS A 132 -31.76 23.22 -5.50
CA LYS A 132 -31.90 23.96 -4.23
C LYS A 132 -32.12 22.99 -3.07
N SER A 133 -33.03 22.04 -3.22
CA SER A 133 -33.33 21.03 -2.20
C SER A 133 -32.10 20.20 -1.85
N LEU A 134 -31.34 19.76 -2.86
CA LEU A 134 -30.09 19.02 -2.69
C LEU A 134 -29.00 19.88 -2.04
N THR A 135 -28.90 21.15 -2.43
CA THR A 135 -27.96 22.12 -1.84
C THR A 135 -28.20 22.27 -0.34
N GLU A 136 -29.46 22.44 0.08
CA GLU A 136 -29.81 22.58 1.50
C GLU A 136 -29.58 21.27 2.27
N ALA A 137 -29.88 20.12 1.67
CA ALA A 137 -29.57 18.82 2.28
C ALA A 137 -28.07 18.64 2.52
N ILE A 138 -27.22 18.97 1.53
CA ILE A 138 -25.76 18.89 1.67
C ILE A 138 -25.27 19.85 2.77
N LYS A 139 -25.76 21.09 2.81
CA LYS A 139 -25.38 22.04 3.87
C LYS A 139 -25.70 21.52 5.26
N ALA A 140 -26.91 20.96 5.44
CA ALA A 140 -27.34 20.36 6.71
C ALA A 140 -26.47 19.16 7.09
N THR A 141 -26.05 18.34 6.12
CA THR A 141 -25.19 17.19 6.36
C THR A 141 -23.74 17.57 6.68
N ILE A 142 -23.18 18.63 6.08
CA ILE A 142 -21.81 19.12 6.36
C ILE A 142 -21.74 19.84 7.72
N LYS A 143 -22.79 20.57 8.09
CA LYS A 143 -22.91 21.26 9.38
C LYS A 143 -24.07 20.66 10.17
N PRO A 144 -23.94 19.43 10.68
CA PRO A 144 -24.99 18.82 11.47
C PRO A 144 -25.24 19.68 12.71
N ASN A 145 -26.50 19.97 13.00
CA ASN A 145 -26.84 20.58 14.28
C ASN A 145 -26.46 19.60 15.41
N GLN A 146 -26.11 20.10 16.59
CA GLN A 146 -25.74 19.25 17.74
C GLN A 146 -26.82 18.22 18.13
N HIS A 147 -28.06 18.43 17.69
CA HIS A 147 -29.22 17.56 17.92
C HIS A 147 -29.63 16.69 16.71
N ASP A 148 -28.92 16.74 15.58
CA ASP A 148 -29.22 15.89 14.43
C ASP A 148 -28.72 14.46 14.67
N VAL A 149 -29.60 13.62 15.22
CA VAL A 149 -29.37 12.20 15.44
C VAL A 149 -29.63 11.39 14.17
N ASN A 150 -29.07 11.83 13.02
CA ASN A 150 -29.34 11.22 11.70
C ASN A 150 -28.44 10.02 11.37
N SER A 151 -27.69 9.51 12.35
CA SER A 151 -26.82 8.35 12.16
C SER A 151 -27.35 7.15 12.93
N LEU A 152 -27.71 6.10 12.18
CA LEU A 152 -28.10 4.80 12.73
C LEU A 152 -27.05 4.25 13.70
N VAL A 153 -25.76 4.44 13.41
CA VAL A 153 -24.66 3.99 14.29
C VAL A 153 -24.67 4.73 15.62
N LYS A 154 -24.95 6.05 15.61
CA LYS A 154 -25.10 6.83 16.85
C LYS A 154 -26.35 6.43 17.63
N LEU A 155 -27.47 6.22 16.94
CA LEU A 155 -28.73 5.80 17.55
C LEU A 155 -28.62 4.43 18.22
N LEU A 156 -27.94 3.49 17.59
CA LEU A 156 -27.70 2.15 18.12
C LEU A 156 -26.59 2.13 19.18
N SER A 157 -25.90 3.25 19.44
CA SER A 157 -24.74 3.33 20.34
C SER A 157 -23.64 2.32 20.02
N ILE A 158 -23.50 1.95 18.74
CA ILE A 158 -22.50 1.00 18.27
C ILE A 158 -21.21 1.74 17.94
N LYS A 159 -20.05 1.10 18.18
CA LYS A 159 -18.76 1.64 17.76
C LYS A 159 -18.70 1.68 16.22
N LYS A 160 -18.48 2.86 15.64
CA LYS A 160 -18.25 3.01 14.20
C LYS A 160 -17.01 2.23 13.76
N ALA A 161 -17.00 1.80 12.50
CA ALA A 161 -15.79 1.26 11.90
C ALA A 161 -14.67 2.32 11.91
N GLU A 162 -13.45 1.89 12.21
CA GLU A 162 -12.26 2.73 12.22
C GLU A 162 -11.28 2.17 11.19
N LEU A 163 -10.71 3.05 10.36
CA LEU A 163 -9.58 2.64 9.54
C LEU A 163 -8.42 2.33 10.47
N PRO A 164 -7.71 1.20 10.27
CA PRO A 164 -6.48 0.98 11.01
C PRO A 164 -5.59 2.18 10.72
N LYS A 165 -5.25 2.94 11.76
CA LYS A 165 -4.04 3.76 11.70
C LYS A 165 -2.95 2.76 11.33
N ASN A 166 -2.12 3.04 10.31
CA ASN A 166 -0.91 2.27 10.08
C ASN A 166 -0.28 2.07 11.44
N SER A 167 -0.46 0.89 12.02
CA SER A 167 -0.14 0.75 13.42
C SER A 167 1.37 0.88 13.42
N PRO A 168 1.96 1.79 14.20
CA PRO A 168 3.32 1.52 14.61
C PRO A 168 3.28 0.08 15.13
N ILE A 169 4.21 -0.74 14.63
CA ILE A 169 4.45 -2.12 15.07
C ILE A 169 3.98 -2.22 16.52
N SER A 170 2.95 -3.03 16.80
CA SER A 170 2.40 -3.21 18.16
C SER A 170 3.56 -3.29 19.17
N ASP A 171 3.47 -2.63 20.32
CA ASP A 171 4.56 -2.60 21.31
C ASP A 171 5.06 -4.02 21.62
N ASP A 172 4.15 -5.00 21.63
CA ASP A 172 4.48 -6.42 21.77
C ASP A 172 5.32 -6.94 20.59
N THR A 173 4.96 -6.61 19.34
CA THR A 173 5.76 -6.98 18.16
C THR A 173 7.10 -6.24 18.10
N ALA A 174 7.18 -5.00 18.60
CA ALA A 174 8.45 -4.26 18.69
C ALA A 174 9.37 -4.90 19.74
N LEU A 175 8.81 -5.31 20.88
CA LEU A 175 9.51 -6.04 21.93
C LEU A 175 9.97 -7.43 21.46
N ILE A 176 9.13 -8.14 20.70
CA ILE A 176 9.50 -9.43 20.07
C ILE A 176 10.65 -9.23 19.09
N LEU A 177 10.59 -8.22 18.22
CA LEU A 177 11.67 -7.93 17.27
C LEU A 177 12.97 -7.52 17.97
N ALA A 178 12.89 -6.76 19.07
CA ALA A 178 14.05 -6.42 19.88
C ALA A 178 14.66 -7.65 20.55
N SER A 179 13.82 -8.54 21.09
CA SER A 179 14.25 -9.81 21.69
C SER A 179 14.88 -10.75 20.67
N LEU A 180 14.32 -10.84 19.47
CA LEU A 180 14.89 -11.60 18.36
C LEU A 180 16.25 -11.05 17.93
N ARG A 181 16.40 -9.72 17.85
CA ARG A 181 17.69 -9.08 17.58
C ARG A 181 18.73 -9.39 18.64
N ASP A 182 18.36 -9.35 19.93
CA ASP A 182 19.27 -9.70 21.03
C ASP A 182 19.70 -11.17 20.97
N VAL A 183 18.76 -12.09 20.70
CA VAL A 183 19.07 -13.51 20.53
C VAL A 183 20.01 -13.74 19.34
N SER A 184 19.74 -13.10 18.19
CA SER A 184 20.62 -13.19 17.03
C SER A 184 22.03 -12.65 17.32
N ALA A 185 22.14 -11.55 18.08
CA ALA A 185 23.43 -10.99 18.47
C ALA A 185 24.21 -11.94 19.40
N ARG A 186 23.54 -12.58 20.37
CA ARG A 186 24.17 -13.58 21.25
C ARG A 186 24.59 -14.83 20.48
N LEU A 187 23.81 -15.29 19.52
CA LEU A 187 24.16 -16.42 18.65
C LEU A 187 25.43 -16.12 17.84
N LEU A 188 25.53 -14.92 17.26
CA LEU A 188 26.73 -14.46 16.57
C LEU A 188 27.98 -14.50 17.47
N ILE A 189 27.86 -14.05 18.71
CA ILE A 189 28.96 -14.11 19.69
C ILE A 189 29.34 -15.55 20.03
N ILE A 190 28.36 -16.43 20.20
CA ILE A 190 28.60 -17.86 20.50
C ILE A 190 29.29 -18.56 19.32
N GLU A 191 28.85 -18.29 18.09
CA GLU A 191 29.48 -18.82 16.88
C GLU A 191 30.92 -18.37 16.75
N GLN A 192 31.21 -17.09 17.04
CA GLN A 192 32.58 -16.56 17.04
C GLN A 192 33.45 -17.16 18.15
N THR A 193 32.89 -17.34 19.35
CA THR A 193 33.61 -17.95 20.48
C THR A 193 33.95 -19.41 20.20
N ARG A 194 33.00 -20.20 19.68
CA ARG A 194 33.27 -21.58 19.22
C ARG A 194 34.33 -21.62 18.14
N PHE A 195 34.29 -20.70 17.17
CA PHE A 195 35.31 -20.61 16.12
C PHE A 195 36.73 -20.40 16.70
N ASN A 196 36.84 -19.63 17.78
CA ASN A 196 38.11 -19.35 18.45
C ASN A 196 38.58 -20.51 19.34
N GLU A 197 37.66 -21.20 20.03
CA GLU A 197 37.97 -22.39 20.83
C GLU A 197 38.42 -23.56 19.95
N ASP A 198 37.70 -23.84 18.85
CA ASP A 198 38.10 -24.87 17.88
C ASP A 198 39.49 -24.56 17.28
N ARG A 199 39.78 -23.28 17.04
CA ARG A 199 41.09 -22.82 16.55
C ARG A 199 42.20 -23.00 17.59
N GLN A 200 41.95 -22.76 18.88
CA GLN A 200 42.93 -23.02 19.93
C GLN A 200 43.20 -24.53 20.11
N VAL A 201 42.16 -25.36 20.07
CA VAL A 201 42.30 -26.83 20.16
C VAL A 201 43.06 -27.39 18.95
N LEU A 202 42.82 -26.85 17.75
CA LEU A 202 43.58 -27.21 16.54
C LEU A 202 45.06 -26.83 16.65
N ILE A 203 45.40 -25.67 17.24
CA ILE A 203 46.79 -25.24 17.44
C ILE A 203 47.51 -26.10 18.50
N SER A 204 46.82 -26.52 19.57
CA SER A 204 47.42 -27.44 20.57
C SER A 204 47.55 -28.88 20.05
N SER A 205 46.73 -29.27 19.08
CA SER A 205 46.72 -30.62 18.48
C SER A 205 47.64 -30.75 17.26
N ALA A 206 48.09 -29.64 16.67
CA ALA A 206 48.94 -29.59 15.46
C ALA A 206 50.40 -30.08 15.68
N LYS A 207 50.68 -30.87 16.72
CA LYS A 207 51.89 -31.69 16.81
C LYS A 207 51.71 -33.12 16.28
N ARG A 208 50.54 -33.53 15.78
CA ARG A 208 50.37 -34.83 15.12
C ARG A 208 49.39 -34.76 13.94
N HIS A 209 49.92 -35.09 12.77
CA HIS A 209 49.27 -35.67 11.59
C HIS A 209 48.00 -35.02 10.98
N THR A 210 48.22 -34.45 9.79
CA THR A 210 47.49 -34.63 8.51
C THR A 210 45.96 -34.82 8.47
N VAL A 211 45.34 -33.94 7.66
CA VAL A 211 44.11 -34.08 6.84
C VAL A 211 42.75 -34.16 7.55
N ARG A 212 42.00 -33.05 7.48
CA ARG A 212 40.58 -33.02 7.02
C ARG A 212 40.18 -31.58 6.70
N GLN A 213 40.19 -31.25 5.41
CA GLN A 213 39.86 -29.95 4.85
C GLN A 213 38.34 -29.89 4.63
N SER A 214 37.62 -29.16 5.50
CA SER A 214 36.25 -28.72 5.20
C SER A 214 36.34 -27.58 4.19
N LEU A 215 35.85 -27.80 2.97
CA LEU A 215 35.70 -26.79 1.92
C LEU A 215 34.78 -25.67 2.41
N LYS A 216 35.37 -24.58 2.93
CA LYS A 216 34.68 -23.29 3.03
C LYS A 216 34.64 -22.71 1.62
N VAL A 217 33.45 -22.73 1.03
CA VAL A 217 33.17 -22.01 -0.21
C VAL A 217 33.24 -20.52 0.13
N ASN A 218 34.21 -19.82 -0.44
CA ASN A 218 34.31 -18.36 -0.31
C ASN A 218 33.76 -17.73 -1.59
N LEU A 219 33.16 -16.56 -1.49
CA LEU A 219 32.61 -15.85 -2.64
C LEU A 219 33.54 -14.71 -3.03
N LEU A 220 34.00 -14.68 -4.28
CA LEU A 220 34.65 -13.52 -4.87
C LEU A 220 33.66 -12.35 -4.97
N PRO A 221 34.13 -11.10 -5.16
CA PRO A 221 33.27 -9.92 -5.25
C PRO A 221 32.16 -10.00 -6.32
N ARG A 222 32.36 -10.82 -7.36
CA ARG A 222 31.35 -11.12 -8.40
C ARG A 222 30.34 -12.21 -8.03
N GLY A 223 30.44 -12.79 -6.83
CA GLY A 223 29.62 -13.92 -6.40
C GLY A 223 30.09 -15.28 -6.94
N GLU A 224 31.28 -15.35 -7.53
CA GLU A 224 31.88 -16.62 -7.95
C GLU A 224 32.37 -17.39 -6.72
N GLU A 225 32.01 -18.67 -6.63
CA GLU A 225 32.49 -19.58 -5.60
C GLU A 225 33.97 -19.91 -5.84
N VAL A 226 34.81 -19.70 -4.84
CA VAL A 226 36.24 -19.99 -4.86
C VAL A 226 36.66 -20.80 -3.64
N THR A 227 37.53 -21.78 -3.86
CA THR A 227 38.13 -22.58 -2.80
C THR A 227 39.60 -22.19 -2.55
N VAL A 228 40.07 -22.39 -1.32
CA VAL A 228 41.45 -22.06 -0.96
C VAL A 228 42.42 -22.92 -1.78
N GLY A 229 43.29 -22.25 -2.54
CA GLY A 229 44.27 -22.86 -3.45
C GLY A 229 43.91 -22.75 -4.93
N GLU A 230 42.71 -22.30 -5.28
CA GLU A 230 42.30 -22.09 -6.68
C GLU A 230 43.01 -20.91 -7.32
N GLU A 231 43.24 -21.01 -8.62
CA GLU A 231 43.93 -20.01 -9.42
C GLU A 231 42.97 -18.87 -9.78
N ILE A 232 43.40 -17.64 -9.51
CA ILE A 232 42.63 -16.43 -9.80
C ILE A 232 43.25 -15.69 -10.97
N PHE A 233 42.37 -15.29 -11.89
CA PHE A 233 42.68 -14.60 -13.12
C PHE A 233 41.98 -13.24 -13.17
N ASP A 234 42.51 -12.34 -13.99
CA ASP A 234 41.84 -11.12 -14.41
C ASP A 234 40.79 -11.46 -15.49
N SER A 235 39.52 -11.16 -15.22
CA SER A 235 38.38 -11.41 -16.12
C SER A 235 38.39 -10.59 -17.42
N VAL A 236 39.25 -9.58 -17.55
CA VAL A 236 39.35 -8.74 -18.76
C VAL A 236 40.48 -9.21 -19.69
N GLY A 237 41.54 -9.79 -19.12
CA GLY A 237 42.76 -10.12 -19.87
C GLY A 237 43.25 -11.55 -19.69
N GLY A 238 42.50 -12.42 -19.02
CA GLY A 238 42.86 -13.81 -18.71
C GLY A 238 44.18 -13.98 -17.93
N LYS A 239 44.73 -12.90 -17.36
CA LYS A 239 46.07 -12.92 -16.78
C LYS A 239 46.03 -13.55 -15.40
N TYR A 240 46.89 -14.55 -15.17
CA TYR A 240 47.06 -15.17 -13.86
C TYR A 240 47.58 -14.16 -12.84
N ILE A 241 46.91 -14.09 -11.68
CA ILE A 241 47.24 -13.17 -10.59
C ILE A 241 47.86 -13.92 -9.41
N GLY A 242 47.30 -15.07 -9.02
CA GLY A 242 47.78 -15.84 -7.88
C GLY A 242 46.78 -16.91 -7.42
N LYS A 243 47.15 -17.70 -6.41
CA LYS A 243 46.25 -18.68 -5.77
C LYS A 243 45.48 -18.06 -4.62
N PHE A 244 44.18 -18.30 -4.57
CA PHE A 244 43.32 -17.78 -3.53
C PHE A 244 43.66 -18.34 -2.15
N VAL A 245 43.88 -17.46 -1.18
CA VAL A 245 44.18 -17.84 0.22
C VAL A 245 42.99 -17.53 1.13
N GLY A 246 42.31 -16.41 0.92
CA GLY A 246 41.15 -16.01 1.71
C GLY A 246 40.71 -14.57 1.44
N ILE A 247 39.69 -14.12 2.16
CA ILE A 247 39.18 -12.74 2.14
C ILE A 247 39.10 -12.24 3.58
N ASP A 248 39.58 -11.04 3.83
CA ASP A 248 39.44 -10.35 5.12
C ASP A 248 38.90 -8.92 4.93
N SER A 249 38.90 -8.13 6.01
CA SER A 249 38.45 -6.73 5.98
C SER A 249 39.29 -5.82 5.09
N ASN A 250 40.49 -6.25 4.71
CA ASN A 250 41.44 -5.48 3.90
C ASN A 250 41.42 -5.89 2.43
N GLY A 251 40.73 -6.96 2.05
CA GLY A 251 40.49 -7.36 0.66
C GLY A 251 40.69 -8.84 0.38
N VAL A 252 40.91 -9.17 -0.90
CA VAL A 252 41.17 -10.55 -1.34
C VAL A 252 42.67 -10.84 -1.23
N ILE A 253 43.01 -11.93 -0.54
CA ILE A 253 44.39 -12.36 -0.32
C ILE A 253 44.73 -13.49 -1.31
N LEU A 254 45.73 -13.25 -2.14
CA LEU A 254 46.26 -14.17 -3.13
C LEU A 254 47.73 -14.49 -2.84
N ARG A 255 48.18 -15.70 -3.19
CA ARG A 255 49.58 -16.10 -3.11
C ARG A 255 50.18 -16.21 -4.50
N LYS A 256 51.27 -15.50 -4.74
CA LYS A 256 52.03 -15.54 -6.00
C LYS A 256 52.90 -16.79 -6.09
N SER A 257 53.42 -17.06 -7.29
CA SER A 257 54.32 -18.19 -7.57
C SER A 257 55.65 -18.13 -6.80
N ASP A 258 56.06 -16.95 -6.34
CA ASP A 258 57.22 -16.73 -5.47
C ASP A 258 56.91 -16.92 -3.97
N ASN A 259 55.71 -17.42 -3.65
CA ASN A 259 55.21 -17.66 -2.30
C ASN A 259 54.96 -16.37 -1.47
N THR A 260 54.98 -15.20 -2.11
CA THR A 260 54.59 -13.93 -1.47
C THR A 260 53.08 -13.74 -1.49
N GLU A 261 52.56 -13.06 -0.46
CA GLU A 261 51.14 -12.75 -0.35
C GLU A 261 50.84 -11.37 -0.93
N LEU A 262 49.83 -11.31 -1.80
CA LEU A 262 49.29 -10.11 -2.43
C LEU A 262 47.88 -9.89 -1.90
N ILE A 263 47.63 -8.70 -1.36
CA ILE A 263 46.30 -8.28 -0.92
C ILE A 263 45.76 -7.30 -1.96
N ILE A 264 44.60 -7.61 -2.52
CA ILE A 264 43.87 -6.73 -3.45
C ILE A 264 42.75 -6.07 -2.65
N PRO A 265 42.88 -4.78 -2.30
CA PRO A 265 41.90 -4.10 -1.47
C PRO A 265 40.64 -3.73 -2.26
N PRO A 266 39.49 -3.48 -1.59
CA PRO A 266 38.20 -3.25 -2.24
C PRO A 266 38.13 -2.01 -3.13
N ASP A 267 39.03 -1.04 -2.90
CA ASP A 267 39.20 0.20 -3.64
C ASP A 267 40.07 0.05 -4.90
N ASN A 268 40.64 -1.13 -5.13
CA ASN A 268 41.44 -1.42 -6.32
C ASN A 268 40.54 -1.82 -7.50
N ASP A 269 40.79 -1.27 -8.69
CA ASP A 269 40.04 -1.58 -9.91
C ASP A 269 40.01 -3.10 -10.23
N LEU A 270 41.09 -3.82 -9.89
CA LEU A 270 41.20 -5.27 -10.08
C LEU A 270 40.26 -6.06 -9.18
N PHE A 271 39.77 -5.50 -8.07
CA PHE A 271 38.97 -6.20 -7.07
C PHE A 271 37.67 -6.78 -7.67
N ASN A 272 37.00 -6.01 -8.52
CA ASN A 272 35.77 -6.43 -9.19
C ASN A 272 36.01 -7.24 -10.48
N MET A 273 37.28 -7.46 -10.83
CA MET A 273 37.70 -8.15 -12.05
C MET A 273 38.29 -9.54 -11.77
N LEU A 274 38.38 -9.97 -10.51
CA LEU A 274 38.88 -11.30 -10.15
C LEU A 274 37.89 -12.41 -10.55
N SER A 275 38.39 -13.45 -11.20
CA SER A 275 37.62 -14.64 -11.57
C SER A 275 38.42 -15.93 -11.38
N THR A 276 37.73 -17.05 -11.16
CA THR A 276 38.33 -18.39 -11.14
C THR A 276 38.55 -18.98 -12.54
N LEU A 277 38.06 -18.30 -13.58
CA LEU A 277 38.15 -18.75 -14.96
C LEU A 277 38.96 -17.75 -15.82
N PRO A 278 39.86 -18.25 -16.69
CA PRO A 278 40.67 -17.41 -17.57
C PRO A 278 39.85 -17.06 -18.83
N PHE A 279 39.00 -16.05 -18.76
CA PHE A 279 38.29 -15.50 -19.92
C PHE A 279 39.08 -14.38 -20.60
#